data_AF-A0A3M1YHZ8-F1
#
_entry.id   AF-A0A3M1YHZ8-F1
#
_cell.length_a   1.000
_cell.length_b   1.000
_cell.length_c   1.000
_cell.angle_alpha   90.00
_cell.angle_beta   90.00
_cell.angle_gamma   90.00
#
_symmetry.space_group_name_H-M   'P 1'
#
loop_
_entity.id
_entity.type
_entity.pdbx_description
1 polymer ?
#
loop_
_entity_poly.entity_id
_entity_poly.type
_entity_poly.pdbx_seq_one_letter_code
_entity_poly.pdbx_strand_id
1 'polypeptide(L)'
;MLGANLTKDGEVTFTVWAPKAQTVEVHLLTDNRYIPMERDDRGYFICRVAGIQAGERYFYRLDGEKERPDPASRSQPDGVHQASAVVDPHYDWQVTNWSPPTLRNSVFYELHVGTFTPEGTFEAIIPHLPRLKSLGITTLELMPIAQFPGERNWGYDGVGLYAPQNSYGGGIGLKRLVDAAHAHGLAVFLDVVYNHLGPEGNYLW
;
A
#
# COMPACT_ATOMS: atom_id res chain seq x y z
N MET A 1 -10.55 -10.58 -5.90
CA MET A 1 -9.90 -9.61 -5.00
C MET A 1 -9.81 -8.30 -5.76
N LEU A 2 -10.05 -7.15 -5.13
CA LEU A 2 -9.92 -5.86 -5.82
C LEU A 2 -8.45 -5.53 -6.16
N GLY A 3 -8.27 -4.59 -7.07
CA GLY A 3 -7.00 -4.07 -7.56
C GLY A 3 -6.22 -5.02 -8.48
N ALA A 4 -4.95 -4.71 -8.70
CA ALA A 4 -4.03 -5.56 -9.47
C ALA A 4 -3.43 -6.68 -8.61
N ASN A 5 -3.71 -7.93 -8.96
CA ASN A 5 -3.26 -9.12 -8.22
C ASN A 5 -2.34 -9.97 -9.09
N LEU A 6 -1.02 -9.87 -8.87
CA LEU A 6 0.00 -10.64 -9.57
C LEU A 6 0.07 -12.08 -9.03
N THR A 7 0.03 -13.04 -9.94
CA THR A 7 0.24 -14.47 -9.67
C THR A 7 1.70 -14.87 -9.91
N LYS A 8 2.10 -16.05 -9.41
CA LYS A 8 3.46 -16.57 -9.60
C LYS A 8 3.82 -16.82 -11.06
N ASP A 9 2.83 -17.04 -11.91
CA ASP A 9 3.01 -17.35 -13.33
C ASP A 9 3.10 -16.08 -14.22
N GLY A 10 3.14 -14.90 -13.60
CA GLY A 10 3.22 -13.61 -14.33
C GLY A 10 1.91 -13.14 -14.94
N GLU A 11 0.78 -13.74 -14.54
CA GLU A 11 -0.56 -13.24 -14.84
C GLU A 11 -1.03 -12.27 -13.74
N VAL A 12 -1.61 -11.14 -14.13
CA VAL A 12 -2.29 -10.20 -13.24
C VAL A 12 -3.79 -10.28 -13.48
N THR A 13 -4.55 -10.48 -12.41
CA THR A 13 -5.99 -10.20 -12.42
C THR A 13 -6.21 -8.76 -11.94
N PHE A 14 -6.71 -7.91 -12.84
CA PHE A 14 -7.17 -6.56 -12.50
C PHE A 14 -8.66 -6.63 -12.16
N THR A 15 -9.07 -5.96 -11.09
CA THR A 15 -10.47 -5.91 -10.69
C THR A 15 -10.79 -4.58 -10.04
N VAL A 16 -11.79 -3.87 -10.57
CA VAL A 16 -12.28 -2.60 -10.01
C VAL A 16 -13.79 -2.62 -9.94
N TRP A 17 -14.36 -2.06 -8.87
CA TRP A 17 -15.80 -1.81 -8.81
C TRP A 17 -16.07 -0.42 -9.36
N ALA A 18 -16.92 -0.30 -10.38
CA ALA A 18 -17.23 0.99 -11.02
C ALA A 18 -18.67 0.97 -11.55
N PRO A 19 -19.68 0.86 -10.67
CA PRO A 19 -21.05 0.48 -11.06
C PRO A 19 -21.71 1.47 -12.04
N LYS A 20 -21.29 2.74 -12.01
CA LYS A 20 -21.80 3.82 -12.87
C LYS A 20 -21.13 3.89 -14.25
N ALA A 21 -19.95 3.26 -14.42
CA ALA A 21 -19.26 3.22 -15.70
C ALA A 21 -19.94 2.21 -16.63
N GLN A 22 -19.94 2.52 -17.93
CA GLN A 22 -20.38 1.62 -18.99
C GLN A 22 -19.24 0.71 -19.43
N THR A 23 -18.04 1.27 -19.59
CA THR A 23 -16.83 0.53 -19.94
C THR A 23 -15.65 0.90 -19.05
N VAL A 24 -14.76 -0.07 -18.84
CA VAL A 24 -13.49 0.14 -18.17
C VAL A 24 -12.40 -0.58 -18.96
N GLU A 25 -11.26 0.09 -19.12
CA GLU A 25 -10.05 -0.48 -19.68
C GLU A 25 -8.90 -0.36 -18.66
N VAL A 26 -8.02 -1.35 -18.62
CA VAL A 26 -6.70 -1.19 -18.00
C VAL A 26 -5.78 -0.55 -19.02
N HIS A 27 -5.22 0.62 -18.69
CA HIS A 27 -4.16 1.24 -19.48
C HIS A 27 -2.81 0.86 -18.89
N LEU A 28 -2.04 0.04 -19.61
CA LEU A 28 -0.66 -0.32 -19.26
C LEU A 28 0.28 0.71 -19.89
N LEU A 29 1.07 1.39 -19.06
CA LEU A 29 1.92 2.50 -19.52
C LEU A 29 3.19 2.01 -20.21
N THR A 30 3.68 0.81 -19.89
CA THR A 30 4.91 0.24 -20.44
C THR A 30 4.88 0.15 -21.97
N ASP A 31 3.75 -0.28 -22.53
CA ASP A 31 3.53 -0.47 -23.96
C ASP A 31 2.37 0.35 -24.52
N ASN A 32 1.82 1.27 -23.70
CA ASN A 32 0.68 2.13 -24.02
C ASN A 32 -0.55 1.36 -24.53
N ARG A 33 -0.81 0.19 -23.93
CA ARG A 33 -1.88 -0.72 -24.34
C ARG A 33 -3.13 -0.53 -23.45
N TYR A 34 -4.29 -0.53 -24.09
CA TYR A 34 -5.59 -0.52 -23.40
C TYR A 34 -6.20 -1.91 -23.49
N ILE A 35 -6.60 -2.45 -22.35
CA ILE A 35 -7.16 -3.80 -22.23
C ILE A 35 -8.59 -3.68 -21.71
N PRO A 36 -9.62 -3.96 -22.53
CA PRO A 36 -11.00 -3.95 -22.10
C PRO A 36 -11.24 -4.91 -20.94
N MET A 37 -12.07 -4.49 -19.99
CA MET A 37 -12.49 -5.30 -18.86
C MET A 37 -13.94 -5.76 -19.01
N GLU A 38 -14.21 -6.98 -18.57
CA GLU A 38 -15.55 -7.56 -18.57
C GLU A 38 -16.34 -7.07 -17.35
N ARG A 39 -17.54 -6.54 -17.58
CA ARG A 39 -18.45 -6.07 -16.54
C ARG A 39 -19.35 -7.20 -16.04
N ASP A 40 -19.42 -7.41 -14.73
CA ASP A 40 -20.38 -8.32 -14.12
C ASP A 40 -21.73 -7.63 -13.80
N ASP A 41 -22.67 -8.41 -13.26
CA ASP A 41 -24.01 -7.96 -12.88
C ASP A 41 -24.02 -7.00 -11.67
N ARG A 42 -22.96 -7.03 -10.85
CA ARG A 42 -22.78 -6.20 -9.64
C ARG A 42 -21.98 -4.92 -9.90
N GLY A 43 -21.50 -4.72 -11.13
CA GLY A 43 -20.74 -3.54 -11.54
C GLY A 43 -19.23 -3.63 -11.27
N TYR A 44 -18.71 -4.83 -11.05
CA TYR A 44 -17.27 -5.07 -11.10
C TYR A 44 -16.81 -5.22 -12.54
N PHE A 45 -15.62 -4.73 -12.82
CA PHE A 45 -14.90 -4.88 -14.06
C PHE A 45 -13.66 -5.74 -13.81
N ILE A 46 -13.47 -6.79 -14.62
CA ILE A 46 -12.40 -7.77 -14.43
C ILE A 46 -11.69 -8.04 -15.76
N CYS A 47 -10.36 -8.14 -15.73
CA CYS A 47 -9.60 -8.75 -16.82
C CYS A 47 -8.39 -9.52 -16.28
N ARG A 48 -7.88 -10.46 -17.08
CA ARG A 48 -6.65 -11.20 -16.81
C ARG A 48 -5.64 -10.91 -17.90
N VAL A 49 -4.41 -10.61 -17.50
CA VAL A 49 -3.35 -10.21 -18.42
C VAL A 49 -2.07 -10.95 -18.05
N ALA A 50 -1.55 -11.74 -18.99
CA ALA A 50 -0.29 -12.44 -18.83
C ALA A 50 0.90 -11.55 -19.21
N GLY A 51 2.08 -11.91 -18.71
CA GLY A 51 3.34 -11.25 -19.05
C GLY A 51 3.54 -9.89 -18.38
N ILE A 52 2.86 -9.65 -17.26
CA ILE A 52 2.99 -8.41 -16.49
C ILE A 52 3.99 -8.61 -15.36
N GLN A 53 4.92 -7.66 -15.23
CA GLN A 53 5.93 -7.65 -14.19
C GLN A 53 5.54 -6.77 -13.01
N ALA A 54 6.06 -7.09 -11.82
CA ALA A 54 5.98 -6.18 -10.68
C ALA A 54 6.66 -4.84 -11.01
N GLY A 55 6.05 -3.74 -10.58
CA GLY A 55 6.47 -2.39 -10.91
C GLY A 55 5.81 -1.81 -12.16
N GLU A 56 5.18 -2.63 -13.02
CA GLU A 56 4.46 -2.10 -14.18
C GLU A 56 3.37 -1.12 -13.76
N ARG A 57 3.31 0.01 -14.48
CA ARG A 57 2.43 1.14 -14.18
C ARG A 57 1.12 1.02 -14.95
N TYR A 58 0.02 1.33 -14.29
CA TYR A 58 -1.30 1.30 -14.91
C TYR A 58 -2.27 2.34 -14.36
N PHE A 59 -3.25 2.67 -15.19
CA PHE A 59 -4.49 3.37 -14.82
C PHE A 59 -5.71 2.51 -15.18
N TYR A 60 -6.85 2.81 -14.58
CA TYR A 60 -8.15 2.45 -15.13
C TYR A 60 -8.68 3.61 -15.95
N ARG A 61 -9.08 3.34 -17.21
CA ARG A 61 -9.76 4.31 -18.08
C ARG A 61 -11.24 4.01 -18.10
N LEU A 62 -12.05 4.98 -17.63
CA LEU A 62 -13.51 4.86 -17.55
C LEU A 62 -14.14 5.51 -18.78
N ASP A 63 -15.07 4.80 -19.42
CA ASP A 63 -15.88 5.26 -20.55
C ASP A 63 -15.06 5.85 -21.71
N GLY A 64 -13.80 5.42 -21.87
CA GLY A 64 -12.89 5.92 -22.90
C GLY A 64 -12.39 7.35 -22.69
N GLU A 65 -12.63 7.98 -21.54
CA GLU A 65 -12.32 9.41 -21.35
C GLU A 65 -11.41 9.68 -20.15
N LYS A 66 -11.67 9.05 -19.01
CA LYS A 66 -11.07 9.45 -17.73
C LYS A 66 -10.15 8.37 -17.19
N GLU A 67 -8.86 8.67 -17.09
CA GLU A 67 -7.89 7.84 -16.39
C GLU A 67 -7.90 8.13 -14.90
N ARG A 68 -7.88 7.08 -14.10
CA ARG A 68 -7.84 7.14 -12.65
C ARG A 68 -6.89 6.09 -12.09
N PRO A 69 -6.16 6.40 -11.01
CA PRO A 69 -5.42 5.39 -10.27
C PRO A 69 -6.38 4.36 -9.67
N ASP A 70 -5.84 3.19 -9.33
CA ASP A 70 -6.60 2.13 -8.68
C ASP A 70 -6.98 2.56 -7.24
N PRO A 71 -8.28 2.64 -6.89
CA PRO A 71 -8.70 2.94 -5.52
C PRO A 71 -8.28 1.83 -4.52
N ALA A 72 -7.97 0.63 -5.01
CA ALA A 72 -7.42 -0.48 -4.24
C ALA A 72 -5.91 -0.70 -4.52
N SER A 73 -5.20 0.33 -4.99
CA SER A 73 -3.77 0.25 -5.31
C SER A 73 -2.95 -0.22 -4.11
N ARG A 74 -2.00 -1.12 -4.38
CA ARG A 74 -0.99 -1.58 -3.40
C ARG A 74 0.27 -0.72 -3.42
N SER A 75 0.43 0.15 -4.41
CA SER A 75 1.59 1.01 -4.57
C SER A 75 1.27 2.21 -5.46
N GLN A 76 1.47 3.41 -4.91
CA GLN A 76 1.37 4.70 -5.60
C GLN A 76 2.75 5.38 -5.65
N PRO A 77 3.66 4.89 -6.50
CA PRO A 77 5.07 5.28 -6.47
C PRO A 77 5.29 6.77 -6.76
N ASP A 78 4.41 7.37 -7.56
CA ASP A 78 4.54 8.74 -8.05
C ASP A 78 3.45 9.67 -7.44
N GLY A 79 2.75 9.21 -6.39
CA GLY A 79 1.73 9.97 -5.66
C GLY A 79 0.28 9.61 -5.99
N VAL A 80 -0.66 10.25 -5.27
CA VAL A 80 -2.09 9.86 -5.27
C VAL A 80 -2.82 10.05 -6.59
N HIS A 81 -2.31 10.91 -7.49
CA HIS A 81 -2.91 11.18 -8.79
C HIS A 81 -2.29 10.38 -9.94
N GLN A 82 -1.14 9.76 -9.69
CA GLN A 82 -0.32 9.12 -10.71
C GLN A 82 -0.62 7.62 -10.81
N ALA A 83 -0.06 6.99 -11.83
CA ALA A 83 -0.30 5.59 -12.14
C ALA A 83 -0.01 4.67 -10.95
N SER A 84 -0.90 3.71 -10.74
CA SER A 84 -0.70 2.63 -9.79
C SER A 84 0.37 1.68 -10.30
N ALA A 85 1.03 0.97 -9.40
CA ALA A 85 2.00 -0.05 -9.76
C ALA A 85 1.55 -1.44 -9.32
N VAL A 86 1.77 -2.43 -10.20
CA VAL A 86 1.61 -3.85 -9.85
C VAL A 86 2.65 -4.21 -8.79
N VAL A 87 2.22 -4.90 -7.73
CA VAL A 87 3.11 -5.31 -6.63
C VAL A 87 3.23 -6.84 -6.62
N ASP A 88 4.46 -7.33 -6.51
CA ASP A 88 4.69 -8.72 -6.11
C ASP A 88 4.36 -8.87 -4.61
N PRO A 89 3.36 -9.69 -4.24
CA PRO A 89 3.06 -9.90 -2.83
C PRO A 89 4.22 -10.60 -2.09
N HIS A 90 5.07 -11.35 -2.79
CA HIS A 90 6.15 -12.11 -2.19
C HIS A 90 7.16 -11.21 -1.45
N TYR A 91 7.69 -11.75 -0.35
CA TYR A 91 8.75 -11.17 0.44
C TYR A 91 9.36 -12.30 1.27
N ASP A 92 10.67 -12.41 1.24
CA ASP A 92 11.43 -13.42 2.00
C ASP A 92 11.56 -12.99 3.45
N TRP A 93 10.51 -13.20 4.25
CA TRP A 93 10.51 -12.95 5.68
C TRP A 93 11.60 -13.76 6.38
N GLN A 94 12.50 -13.08 7.09
CA GLN A 94 13.57 -13.73 7.83
C GLN A 94 13.08 -14.24 9.19
N VAL A 95 12.15 -13.52 9.82
CA VAL A 95 11.58 -13.88 11.11
C VAL A 95 10.24 -14.58 10.91
N THR A 96 10.26 -15.92 10.98
CA THR A 96 9.06 -16.76 10.78
C THR A 96 8.55 -17.43 12.05
N ASN A 97 9.32 -17.37 13.14
CA ASN A 97 9.07 -18.07 14.41
C ASN A 97 9.02 -17.12 15.61
N TRP A 98 8.36 -15.97 15.45
CA TRP A 98 8.16 -14.97 16.49
C TRP A 98 6.68 -14.87 16.89
N SER A 99 6.40 -14.46 18.13
CA SER A 99 5.04 -14.21 18.62
C SER A 99 4.95 -12.88 19.36
N PRO A 100 3.91 -12.07 19.10
CA PRO A 100 3.72 -10.80 19.77
C PRO A 100 3.39 -10.97 21.25
N PRO A 101 3.70 -9.97 22.10
CA PRO A 101 3.16 -9.93 23.45
C PRO A 101 1.63 -9.85 23.41
N THR A 102 0.97 -10.40 24.44
CA THR A 102 -0.45 -10.14 24.67
C THR A 102 -0.68 -8.65 24.94
N LEU A 103 -1.86 -8.13 24.64
CA LEU A 103 -2.20 -6.72 24.90
C LEU A 103 -1.89 -6.25 26.33
N ARG A 104 -2.12 -7.09 27.35
CA ARG A 104 -1.81 -6.79 28.76
C ARG A 104 -0.32 -6.54 29.01
N ASN A 105 0.54 -7.14 28.21
CA ASN A 105 2.00 -7.05 28.29
C ASN A 105 2.56 -6.06 27.25
N SER A 106 1.69 -5.33 26.54
CA SER A 106 2.10 -4.34 25.56
C SER A 106 2.41 -3.00 26.23
N VAL A 107 3.60 -2.47 25.96
CA VAL A 107 3.99 -1.09 26.18
C VAL A 107 4.19 -0.45 24.81
N PHE A 108 3.26 0.43 24.45
CA PHE A 108 3.22 1.09 23.15
C PHE A 108 4.17 2.27 23.09
N TYR A 109 4.82 2.43 21.93
CA TYR A 109 5.53 3.63 21.53
C TYR A 109 4.97 4.09 20.19
N GLU A 110 4.16 5.15 20.23
CA GLU A 110 3.61 5.76 19.02
C GLU A 110 4.72 6.51 18.25
N LEU A 111 4.77 6.30 16.95
CA LEU A 111 5.82 6.78 16.08
C LEU A 111 5.25 7.31 14.76
N HIS A 112 5.60 8.56 14.46
CA HIS A 112 5.40 9.17 13.16
C HIS A 112 6.63 8.94 12.26
N VAL A 113 6.48 8.16 11.19
CA VAL A 113 7.59 7.72 10.33
C VAL A 113 8.36 8.92 9.75
N GLY A 114 7.64 9.91 9.23
CA GLY A 114 8.23 11.07 8.56
C GLY A 114 8.99 12.06 9.47
N THR A 115 8.95 11.89 10.79
CA THR A 115 9.63 12.81 11.74
C THR A 115 10.49 12.10 12.78
N PHE A 116 10.42 10.78 12.88
CA PHE A 116 11.20 10.03 13.87
C PHE A 116 12.70 10.09 13.60
N THR A 117 13.10 10.10 12.32
CA THR A 117 14.48 10.34 11.88
C THR A 117 14.55 11.49 10.87
N PRO A 118 15.74 12.07 10.61
CA PRO A 118 15.92 13.07 9.57
C PRO A 118 15.52 12.59 8.17
N GLU A 119 15.73 11.31 7.85
CA GLU A 119 15.37 10.71 6.57
C GLU A 119 13.86 10.47 6.43
N GLY A 120 13.16 10.23 7.54
CA GLY A 120 11.71 10.08 7.55
C GLY A 120 11.20 8.81 6.85
N THR A 121 11.94 7.70 6.92
CA THR A 121 11.61 6.44 6.22
C THR A 121 11.48 5.25 7.17
N PHE A 122 10.81 4.19 6.70
CA PHE A 122 10.70 2.92 7.43
C PHE A 122 12.08 2.31 7.76
N GLU A 123 13.00 2.35 6.79
CA GLU A 123 14.35 1.78 6.97
C GLU A 123 15.19 2.57 7.98
N ALA A 124 15.04 3.90 7.99
CA ALA A 124 15.79 4.73 8.92
C ALA A 124 15.40 4.49 10.39
N ILE A 125 14.21 3.92 10.66
CA ILE A 125 13.80 3.52 12.03
C ILE A 125 14.60 2.31 12.53
N ILE A 126 15.03 1.40 11.63
CA ILE A 126 15.59 0.08 11.99
C ILE A 126 16.79 0.19 12.97
N PRO A 127 17.78 1.08 12.78
CA PRO A 127 18.90 1.24 13.70
C PRO A 127 18.50 1.64 15.13
N HIS A 128 17.29 2.18 15.33
CA HIS A 128 16.80 2.63 16.64
C HIS A 128 16.04 1.56 17.42
N LEU A 129 15.67 0.44 16.78
CA LEU A 129 14.92 -0.66 17.41
C LEU A 129 15.60 -1.23 18.67
N PRO A 130 16.94 -1.47 18.72
CA PRO A 130 17.60 -1.93 19.93
C PRO A 130 17.43 -0.98 21.12
N ARG A 131 17.46 0.33 20.87
CA ARG A 131 17.28 1.35 21.90
C ARG A 131 15.83 1.39 22.40
N LEU A 132 14.85 1.28 21.51
CA LEU A 132 13.43 1.20 21.92
C LEU A 132 13.19 -0.05 22.76
N LYS A 133 13.78 -1.18 22.36
CA LYS A 133 13.71 -2.42 23.14
C LYS A 133 14.36 -2.28 24.52
N SER A 134 15.55 -1.66 24.61
CA SER A 134 16.25 -1.47 25.90
C SER A 134 15.53 -0.49 26.83
N LEU A 135 14.76 0.46 26.28
CA LEU A 135 13.87 1.34 27.04
C LEU A 135 12.70 0.58 27.70
N GLY A 136 12.39 -0.64 27.23
CA GLY A 136 11.28 -1.46 27.72
C GLY A 136 10.04 -1.41 26.84
N ILE A 137 10.10 -0.77 25.67
CA ILE A 137 9.02 -0.83 24.68
C ILE A 137 8.88 -2.25 24.16
N THR A 138 7.64 -2.69 23.95
CA THR A 138 7.34 -4.02 23.38
C THR A 138 6.59 -3.92 22.06
N THR A 139 5.98 -2.78 21.78
CA THR A 139 5.10 -2.59 20.63
C THR A 139 5.31 -1.19 20.06
N LEU A 140 5.67 -1.13 18.78
CA LEU A 140 5.67 0.10 18.00
C LEU A 140 4.27 0.31 17.46
N GLU A 141 3.73 1.50 17.60
CA GLU A 141 2.49 1.90 16.93
C GLU A 141 2.85 2.93 15.87
N LEU A 142 2.69 2.56 14.60
CA LEU A 142 2.86 3.48 13.51
C LEU A 142 1.59 4.32 13.37
N MET A 143 1.75 5.65 13.37
CA MET A 143 0.73 6.55 12.85
C MET A 143 0.36 6.18 11.40
N PRO A 144 -0.80 6.62 10.87
CA PRO A 144 -1.29 6.10 9.60
C PRO A 144 -0.30 6.26 8.45
N ILE A 145 -0.14 5.20 7.67
CA ILE A 145 0.83 5.13 6.57
C ILE A 145 0.15 4.99 5.19
N ALA A 146 -1.18 5.07 5.13
CA ALA A 146 -1.90 5.02 3.85
C ALA A 146 -1.44 6.17 2.96
N GLN A 147 -1.34 5.93 1.64
CA GLN A 147 -0.85 6.93 0.70
C GLN A 147 -1.70 8.20 0.78
N PHE A 148 -1.01 9.33 0.97
CA PHE A 148 -1.58 10.68 1.00
C PHE A 148 -0.91 11.59 -0.04
N PRO A 149 -1.47 12.77 -0.34
CA PRO A 149 -0.87 13.74 -1.25
C PRO A 149 0.40 14.38 -0.69
N GLY A 150 1.40 14.56 -1.55
CA GLY A 150 2.70 15.12 -1.16
C GLY A 150 3.56 14.15 -0.34
N GLU A 151 4.57 14.70 0.35
CA GLU A 151 5.63 13.91 0.98
C GLU A 151 5.57 13.92 2.52
N ARG A 152 4.82 14.85 3.11
CA ARG A 152 4.69 15.02 4.57
C ARG A 152 3.23 15.25 4.96
N ASN A 153 2.74 14.40 5.86
CA ASN A 153 1.42 14.46 6.47
C ASN A 153 1.48 13.62 7.76
N TRP A 154 0.58 13.84 8.72
CA TRP A 154 0.45 12.94 9.88
C TRP A 154 -0.15 11.57 9.53
N GLY A 155 -0.78 11.45 8.35
CA GLY A 155 -1.31 10.21 7.80
C GLY A 155 -2.84 10.16 7.72
N TYR A 156 -3.54 11.04 8.44
CA TYR A 156 -5.01 11.02 8.51
C TYR A 156 -5.71 11.46 7.21
N ASP A 157 -5.00 12.13 6.31
CA ASP A 157 -5.49 12.46 4.96
C ASP A 157 -5.24 11.34 3.94
N GLY A 158 -5.06 10.10 4.40
CA GLY A 158 -4.82 8.94 3.54
C GLY A 158 -5.99 8.67 2.58
N VAL A 159 -5.66 8.35 1.32
CA VAL A 159 -6.64 7.97 0.28
C VAL A 159 -6.33 6.62 -0.36
N GLY A 160 -5.05 6.26 -0.46
CA GLY A 160 -4.63 4.92 -0.91
C GLY A 160 -4.53 3.96 0.27
N LEU A 161 -5.66 3.48 0.78
CA LEU A 161 -5.74 2.68 2.01
C LEU A 161 -4.93 1.37 1.99
N TYR A 162 -4.59 0.87 0.80
CA TYR A 162 -3.82 -0.37 0.60
C TYR A 162 -2.38 -0.12 0.15
N ALA A 163 -2.00 1.15 -0.08
CA ALA A 163 -0.67 1.55 -0.51
C ALA A 163 0.05 2.25 0.65
N PRO A 164 1.10 1.66 1.23
CA PRO A 164 1.96 2.38 2.16
C PRO A 164 2.62 3.56 1.46
N GLN A 165 2.69 4.70 2.14
CA GLN A 165 3.20 5.97 1.64
C GLN A 165 4.56 5.81 0.95
N ASN A 166 4.62 6.21 -0.32
CA ASN A 166 5.82 6.12 -1.14
C ASN A 166 7.01 6.87 -0.53
N SER A 167 6.81 8.09 0.00
CA SER A 167 7.89 8.90 0.60
C SER A 167 8.52 8.25 1.84
N TYR A 168 7.82 7.31 2.50
CA TYR A 168 8.36 6.56 3.64
C TYR A 168 9.16 5.31 3.23
N GLY A 169 9.18 4.97 1.93
CA GLY A 169 9.81 3.76 1.39
C GLY A 169 8.81 2.68 0.93
N GLY A 170 7.52 3.00 0.93
CA GLY A 170 6.46 2.14 0.39
C GLY A 170 6.35 0.77 1.06
N GLY A 171 5.68 -0.18 0.37
CA GLY A 171 5.40 -1.50 0.93
C GLY A 171 6.62 -2.36 1.25
N ILE A 172 7.71 -2.22 0.49
CA ILE A 172 8.96 -2.96 0.75
C ILE A 172 9.66 -2.40 2.00
N GLY A 173 9.74 -1.08 2.16
CA GLY A 173 10.30 -0.46 3.36
C GLY A 173 9.52 -0.86 4.62
N LEU A 174 8.18 -0.88 4.53
CA LEU A 174 7.33 -1.36 5.63
C LEU A 174 7.61 -2.81 6.00
N LYS A 175 7.67 -3.72 5.01
CA LYS A 175 8.00 -5.14 5.22
C LYS A 175 9.35 -5.29 5.93
N ARG A 176 10.38 -4.54 5.49
CA ARG A 176 11.71 -4.53 6.12
C ARG A 176 11.67 -4.07 7.58
N LEU A 177 10.94 -3.00 7.89
CA LEU A 177 10.78 -2.52 9.26
C LEU A 177 10.07 -3.55 10.14
N VAL A 178 8.98 -4.17 9.67
CA VAL A 178 8.24 -5.18 10.43
C VAL A 178 9.12 -6.40 10.71
N ASP A 179 9.85 -6.90 9.72
CA ASP A 179 10.74 -8.05 9.88
C ASP A 179 11.86 -7.74 10.90
N ALA A 180 12.46 -6.54 10.79
CA ALA A 180 13.47 -6.07 11.74
C ALA A 180 12.92 -5.87 13.15
N ALA A 181 11.70 -5.34 13.29
CA ALA A 181 11.04 -5.18 14.59
C ALA A 181 10.81 -6.54 15.26
N HIS A 182 10.29 -7.52 14.51
CA HIS A 182 10.10 -8.88 15.00
C HIS A 182 11.44 -9.51 15.42
N ALA A 183 12.52 -9.30 14.66
CA ALA A 183 13.86 -9.78 15.02
C ALA A 183 14.36 -9.21 16.38
N HIS A 184 13.93 -8.00 16.72
CA HIS A 184 14.22 -7.35 18.01
C HIS A 184 13.18 -7.63 19.10
N GLY A 185 12.22 -8.52 18.83
CA GLY A 185 11.17 -8.86 19.77
C GLY A 185 10.20 -7.71 20.04
N LEU A 186 9.93 -6.88 19.03
CA LEU A 186 8.97 -5.78 19.05
C LEU A 186 7.80 -6.10 18.12
N ALA A 187 6.57 -5.95 18.62
CA ALA A 187 5.39 -5.95 17.77
C ALA A 187 5.27 -4.64 16.99
N VAL A 188 4.59 -4.69 15.85
CA VAL A 188 4.20 -3.50 15.09
C VAL A 188 2.68 -3.46 14.98
N PHE A 189 2.10 -2.37 15.46
CA PHE A 189 0.70 -2.00 15.32
C PHE A 189 0.60 -0.86 14.31
N LEU A 190 -0.52 -0.78 13.62
CA LEU A 190 -0.78 0.23 12.62
C LEU A 190 -2.10 0.94 12.92
N ASP A 191 -2.05 2.27 13.04
CA ASP A 191 -3.23 3.12 13.03
C ASP A 191 -3.87 3.11 11.63
N VAL A 192 -5.18 2.83 11.57
CA VAL A 192 -5.95 2.71 10.33
C VAL A 192 -7.18 3.61 10.35
N VAL A 193 -7.32 4.40 9.30
CA VAL A 193 -8.40 5.39 9.17
C VAL A 193 -9.50 4.84 8.27
N TYR A 194 -10.54 4.27 8.87
CA TYR A 194 -11.72 3.74 8.15
C TYR A 194 -12.98 4.59 8.30
N ASN A 195 -12.88 5.73 8.98
CA ASN A 195 -14.01 6.61 9.23
C ASN A 195 -14.18 7.73 8.19
N HIS A 196 -13.13 8.02 7.40
CA HIS A 196 -13.17 8.95 6.26
C HIS A 196 -12.01 8.66 5.29
N LEU A 197 -11.93 9.44 4.22
CA LEU A 197 -10.78 9.51 3.31
C LEU A 197 -10.32 10.97 3.22
N GLY A 198 -9.03 11.16 2.94
CA GLY A 198 -8.48 12.49 2.71
C GLY A 198 -9.15 13.26 1.57
N PRO A 199 -9.03 14.61 1.56
CA PRO A 199 -9.76 15.46 0.63
C PRO A 199 -9.20 15.44 -0.81
N GLU A 200 -7.99 14.94 -1.03
CA GLU A 200 -7.29 14.97 -2.31
C GLU A 200 -6.80 13.58 -2.69
N GLY A 201 -7.07 13.16 -3.94
CA GLY A 201 -6.65 11.85 -4.46
C GLY A 201 -7.60 10.68 -4.12
N ASN A 202 -8.75 10.95 -3.49
CA ASN A 202 -9.80 9.96 -3.30
C ASN A 202 -10.62 9.79 -4.60
N TYR A 203 -10.33 8.74 -5.37
CA TYR A 203 -10.95 8.46 -6.67
C TYR A 203 -12.14 7.49 -6.63
N LEU A 204 -12.80 7.35 -5.48
CA LEU A 204 -14.06 6.59 -5.38
C LEU A 204 -15.16 7.21 -6.27
N TRP A 205 -16.04 6.34 -6.77
CA TRP A 205 -17.08 6.57 -7.79
C TRP A 205 -18.33 7.32 -7.32
#